data_AF-A0A952XV75-F1
#
_entry.id   AF-A0A952XV75-F1
#
_cell.length_a   1.000
_cell.length_b   1.000
_cell.length_c   1.000
_cell.angle_alpha   90.00
_cell.angle_beta   90.00
_cell.angle_gamma   90.00
#
_symmetry.space_group_name_H-M   'P 1'
#
loop_
_entity.id
_entity.type
_entity.pdbx_description
1 polymer ?
#
loop_
_entity_poly.entity_id
_entity_poly.type
_entity_poly.pdbx_seq_one_letter_code
_entity_poly.pdbx_strand_id
1 'polypeptide(L)' 'MGVRNYLIEGGSGTGKTTVAEELERRGYHVVHGDRRFAYYGDPDTGESMRAPPSDNEEEAIRWGY' A
#
# COMPACT_ATOMS: atom_id res chain seq x y z
N MET A 1 -24.22 -9.28 -7.35
CA MET A 1 -23.48 -8.94 -8.59
C MET A 1 -22.01 -9.20 -8.33
N GLY A 2 -21.31 -9.91 -9.22
CA GLY A 2 -19.88 -10.19 -9.02
C GLY A 2 -19.05 -8.92 -9.18
N VAL A 3 -18.16 -8.65 -8.23
CA VAL A 3 -17.17 -7.56 -8.33
C VAL A 3 -16.00 -8.07 -9.15
N ARG A 4 -15.58 -7.32 -10.19
CA ARG A 4 -14.33 -7.61 -10.91
C ARG A 4 -13.20 -6.89 -10.21
N ASN A 5 -12.18 -7.65 -9.83
CA ASN A 5 -10.97 -7.13 -9.22
C ASN A 5 -9.84 -7.17 -10.25
N TYR A 6 -8.98 -6.15 -10.22
CA TYR A 6 -7.80 -6.05 -11.08
C TYR A 6 -6.57 -5.94 -10.18
N LEU A 7 -5.51 -6.67 -10.54
CA LEU A 7 -4.23 -6.63 -9.86
C LEU A 7 -3.24 -5.85 -10.73
N ILE A 8 -2.62 -4.81 -10.15
CA ILE A 8 -1.59 -4.00 -10.81
C ILE A 8 -0.23 -4.46 -10.27
N GLU A 9 0.54 -5.16 -11.10
CA GLU A 9 1.81 -5.78 -10.71
C GLU A 9 2.98 -5.35 -11.58
N GLY A 10 4.19 -5.62 -11.10
CA GLY A 10 5.45 -5.26 -11.77
C GLY A 10 6.60 -4.98 -10.82
N GLY A 11 7.81 -4.88 -11.35
CA GLY A 11 9.03 -4.57 -10.58
C GLY A 11 8.98 -3.22 -9.85
N SER A 12 9.92 -2.98 -8.95
CA SER A 12 10.05 -1.66 -8.30
C SER A 12 10.33 -0.57 -9.34
N GLY A 13 9.73 0.62 -9.18
CA GLY A 13 9.92 1.75 -10.10
C GLY A 13 9.16 1.67 -11.44
N THR A 14 8.33 0.65 -11.69
CA THR A 14 7.59 0.51 -12.97
C THR A 14 6.31 1.35 -13.07
N GLY A 15 6.01 2.20 -12.07
CA GLY A 15 4.85 3.09 -12.10
C GLY A 15 3.53 2.51 -11.56
N LYS A 16 3.57 1.39 -10.81
CA LYS A 16 2.37 0.79 -10.19
C LYS A 16 1.57 1.80 -9.35
N THR A 17 2.26 2.54 -8.48
CA THR A 17 1.64 3.57 -7.63
C THR A 17 0.97 4.66 -8.45
N THR A 18 1.63 5.14 -9.51
CA THR A 18 1.06 6.15 -10.42
C THR A 18 -0.23 5.66 -11.08
N VAL A 19 -0.26 4.41 -11.58
CA VAL A 19 -1.47 3.83 -12.17
C VAL A 19 -2.58 3.71 -11.13
N ALA A 20 -2.27 3.23 -9.93
CA ALA A 20 -3.22 3.08 -8.83
C ALA A 20 -3.83 4.44 -8.41
N GLU A 21 -3.01 5.48 -8.24
CA GLU A 21 -3.47 6.82 -7.88
C GLU A 21 -4.33 7.46 -8.98
N GLU A 22 -4.01 7.22 -10.26
CA GLU A 22 -4.85 7.70 -11.37
C GLU A 22 -6.20 6.98 -11.42
N LEU A 23 -6.28 5.71 -11.00
CA LEU A 23 -7.55 5.00 -10.84
C LEU A 23 -8.35 5.54 -9.65
N GLU A 24 -7.70 5.83 -8.51
CA GLU A 24 -8.35 6.51 -7.37
C GLU A 24 -8.97 7.84 -7.82
N ARG A 25 -8.20 8.68 -8.54
CA ARG A 25 -8.66 9.98 -9.06
C ARG A 25 -9.88 9.87 -9.98
N ARG A 26 -10.02 8.74 -10.67
CA ARG A 26 -11.18 8.44 -11.55
C ARG A 26 -12.36 7.80 -10.81
N GLY A 27 -12.25 7.62 -9.49
CA GLY A 27 -13.33 7.12 -8.64
C GLY A 27 -13.38 5.59 -8.50
N TYR A 28 -12.33 4.87 -8.89
CA TYR A 28 -12.25 3.44 -8.64
C TYR A 28 -11.85 3.16 -7.18
N HIS A 29 -12.35 2.06 -6.62
CA HIS A 29 -11.87 1.56 -5.34
C HIS A 29 -10.49 0.92 -5.54
N VAL A 30 -9.48 1.47 -4.87
CA VAL A 30 -8.09 1.01 -4.95
C VAL A 30 -7.61 0.59 -3.58
N VAL A 31 -6.81 -0.47 -3.55
CA VAL A 31 -6.16 -0.99 -2.35
C VAL A 31 -4.65 -1.07 -2.63
N HIS A 32 -3.87 -0.25 -1.94
CA HIS A 32 -2.41 -0.31 -1.97
C HIS A 32 -1.91 -1.44 -1.04
N GLY A 33 -1.63 -2.62 -1.59
CA GLY A 33 -1.36 -3.82 -0.80
C GLY A 33 -0.07 -3.78 0.02
N ASP A 34 0.97 -3.16 -0.52
CA ASP A 34 2.27 -2.96 0.13
C ASP A 34 2.20 -2.00 1.33
N ARG A 35 1.21 -1.11 1.35
CA ARG A 35 1.02 -0.11 2.42
C ARG A 35 -0.08 -0.50 3.41
N ARG A 36 -1.22 -0.96 2.90
CA ARG A 36 -2.38 -1.32 3.73
C ARG A 36 -2.19 -2.62 4.50
N PHE A 37 -1.37 -3.53 3.98
CA PHE A 37 -1.17 -4.85 4.57
C PHE A 37 0.29 -5.08 5.00
N ALA A 38 1.08 -4.01 5.12
CA ALA A 38 2.42 -4.12 5.67
C ALA A 38 2.35 -4.71 7.09
N TYR A 39 2.98 -5.87 7.29
CA TYR A 39 3.18 -6.45 8.61
C TYR A 39 4.60 -6.12 9.09
N TYR A 40 4.70 -5.36 10.17
CA TYR A 40 5.96 -5.08 10.83
C TYR A 40 6.13 -6.09 11.96
N GLY A 41 6.82 -7.18 11.68
CA GLY A 41 7.09 -8.24 12.64
C GLY A 41 8.59 -8.52 12.76
N ASP A 42 8.99 -8.95 13.95
CA ASP A 42 10.34 -9.48 14.16
C ASP A 42 10.54 -10.72 13.25
N PRO A 43 11.61 -10.78 12.44
CA PRO A 43 11.77 -11.81 11.43
C PRO A 43 12.03 -13.21 12.00
N ASP A 44 12.50 -13.30 13.25
CA ASP A 44 12.85 -14.56 13.90
C ASP A 44 11.67 -15.12 14.71
N THR A 45 10.88 -14.25 15.34
CA THR A 45 9.80 -14.62 16.27
C THR A 45 8.40 -14.39 15.69
N GLY A 46 8.28 -13.51 14.69
CA GLY A 46 7.01 -13.07 14.13
C GLY A 46 6.21 -12.14 15.05
N GLU A 47 6.75 -11.70 16.19
CA GLU A 47 6.06 -10.79 17.11
C GLU A 47 5.83 -9.42 16.46
N SER A 48 4.65 -8.82 16.71
CA SER A 48 4.31 -7.52 16.15
C SER A 48 5.25 -6.44 16.70
N MET A 49 5.85 -5.68 15.79
CA MET A 49 6.67 -4.52 16.09
C MET A 49 5.93 -3.24 15.69
N ARG A 50 6.39 -2.11 16.25
CA ARG A 50 5.94 -0.80 15.79
C ARG A 50 6.45 -0.58 14.36
N ALA A 51 5.59 -0.03 13.50
CA ALA A 51 6.03 0.44 12.18
C ALA A 51 7.19 1.44 12.34
N PRO A 52 8.22 1.37 11.48
CA PRO A 52 9.26 2.39 11.46
C PRO A 52 8.62 3.74 11.11
N PRO A 53 9.13 4.85 11.67
CA PRO A 53 8.67 6.17 11.28
C PRO A 53 8.86 6.34 9.77
N SER A 54 7.84 6.86 9.09
CA SER A 54 7.99 7.22 7.68
C SER A 54 8.96 8.38 7.55
N ASP A 55 9.83 8.34 6.54
CA ASP A 55 10.68 9.50 6.19
C ASP A 55 9.87 10.64 5.54
N ASN A 56 8.57 10.43 5.27
CA ASN A 56 7.65 11.37 4.65
C ASN A 56 6.36 11.51 5.48
N GLU A 57 6.24 12.62 6.22
CA GLU A 57 5.11 12.92 7.10
C GLU A 57 3.76 12.99 6.36
N GLU A 58 3.73 13.53 5.14
CA GLU A 58 2.50 13.55 4.33
C GLU A 58 2.05 12.13 3.96
N GLU A 59 2.99 11.24 3.68
CA GLU A 59 2.71 9.85 3.36
C GLU A 59 2.23 9.08 4.61
N ALA A 60 2.84 9.32 5.78
CA ALA A 60 2.34 8.80 7.05
C ALA A 60 0.90 9.21 7.32
N ILE A 61 0.58 10.50 7.19
CA ILE A 61 -0.78 11.02 7.43
C ILE A 61 -1.77 10.42 6.43
N ARG A 62 -1.41 10.37 5.13
CA ARG A 62 -2.29 9.84 4.07
C ARG A 62 -2.64 8.37 4.27
N TRP A 63 -1.72 7.58 4.85
CA TRP A 63 -1.88 6.12 4.95
C TRP A 63 -2.08 5.60 6.38
N GLY A 64 -1.98 6.45 7.41
CA GLY A 64 -2.34 6.14 8.80
C GLY A 64 -1.29 5.37 9.59
N TYR A 65 0.00 5.66 9.36
CA TYR A 65 1.12 5.11 10.15
C TYR A 65 1.39 5.90 11.43
#